data_AF-A0A447TUU1-F1
#
_entry.id   AF-A0A447TUU1-F1
#
_cell.length_a   1.000
_cell.length_b   1.000
_cell.length_c   1.000
_cell.angle_alpha   90.00
_cell.angle_beta   90.00
_cell.angle_gamma   90.00
#
_symmetry.space_group_name_H-M   'P 1'
#
loop_
_entity.id
_entity.type
_entity.pdbx_description
1 polymer ?
#
loop_
_entity_poly.entity_id
_entity_poly.type
_entity_poly.pdbx_seq_one_letter_code
_entity_poly.pdbx_strand_id
1 'polypeptide(L)'
;MPALNFTEKKLQEAVSFVHQHRRKLHIAINTFAHPDGYARWQRAVDMAAQLGADALILADLAMLEYAAERYPHIERHVSVQASATNEEAISLLSPQL
;
A
#
# COMPACT_ATOMS: atom_id res chain seq x y z
N MET A 1 -7.00 7.39 15.18
CA MET A 1 -7.67 7.35 13.86
C MET A 1 -7.16 6.14 13.08
N PRO A 2 -7.96 5.45 12.26
CA PRO A 2 -7.47 4.36 11.41
C PRO A 2 -6.33 4.86 10.50
N ALA A 3 -5.45 3.95 10.05
CA ALA A 3 -4.36 4.33 9.13
C ALA A 3 -4.86 4.59 7.70
N LEU A 4 -6.07 4.12 7.37
CA LEU A 4 -6.80 4.52 6.17
C LEU A 4 -7.91 5.51 6.55
N ASN A 5 -8.21 6.47 5.67
CA ASN A 5 -9.31 7.44 5.81
C ASN A 5 -10.70 6.81 5.64
N PHE A 6 -10.80 5.48 5.68
CA PHE A 6 -12.01 4.75 5.42
C PHE A 6 -12.34 3.83 6.60
N THR A 7 -13.63 3.64 6.82
CA THR A 7 -14.12 2.54 7.67
C THR A 7 -14.14 1.26 6.85
N GLU A 8 -14.09 0.11 7.52
CA GLU A 8 -14.17 -1.21 6.89
C GLU A 8 -15.38 -1.34 5.96
N LYS A 9 -16.56 -0.87 6.41
CA LYS A 9 -17.78 -0.85 5.59
C LYS A 9 -17.61 -0.06 4.29
N LYS A 10 -17.06 1.16 4.36
CA LYS A 10 -16.85 2.00 3.17
C LYS A 10 -15.85 1.36 2.20
N LEU A 11 -14.88 0.61 2.72
CA LEU A 11 -13.92 -0.11 1.89
C LEU A 11 -14.56 -1.29 1.17
N GLN A 12 -15.38 -2.09 1.84
CA GLN A 12 -16.12 -3.20 1.20
C GLN A 12 -17.08 -2.72 0.10
N GLU A 13 -17.77 -1.60 0.34
CA GLU A 13 -18.62 -0.96 -0.67
C GLU A 13 -17.79 -0.49 -1.88
N ALA A 14 -16.62 0.11 -1.65
CA ALA A 14 -15.72 0.56 -2.72
C ALA A 14 -15.20 -0.61 -3.57
N VAL A 15 -14.77 -1.70 -2.93
CA VAL A 15 -14.31 -2.93 -3.61
C VAL A 15 -15.41 -3.48 -4.51
N SER A 16 -16.60 -3.70 -3.93
CA SER A 16 -17.75 -4.24 -4.66
C SER A 16 -18.08 -3.38 -5.87
N PHE A 17 -18.12 -2.06 -5.67
CA PHE A 17 -18.40 -1.11 -6.75
C PHE A 17 -17.34 -1.17 -7.86
N VAL A 18 -16.06 -1.11 -7.52
CA VAL A 18 -14.97 -1.08 -8.49
C VAL A 18 -14.91 -2.36 -9.33
N HIS A 19 -15.01 -3.53 -8.67
CA HIS A 19 -14.93 -4.82 -9.36
C HIS A 19 -16.19 -5.14 -10.16
N GLN A 20 -17.38 -4.73 -9.73
CA GLN A 20 -18.61 -4.83 -10.53
C GLN A 20 -18.49 -4.09 -11.86
N HIS A 21 -17.73 -2.98 -11.89
CA HIS A 21 -17.47 -2.21 -13.10
C HIS A 21 -16.22 -2.69 -13.86
N ARG A 22 -15.64 -3.83 -13.48
CA ARG A 22 -14.43 -4.41 -14.08
C ARG A 22 -13.25 -3.44 -14.09
N ARG A 23 -13.10 -2.66 -13.02
CA ARG A 23 -11.97 -1.74 -12.81
C ARG A 23 -11.06 -2.29 -11.71
N LYS A 24 -9.82 -1.81 -11.66
CA LYS A 24 -8.84 -2.13 -10.61
C LYS A 24 -8.96 -1.15 -9.44
N LEU A 25 -8.86 -1.64 -8.22
CA LEU A 25 -8.80 -0.85 -6.99
C LEU A 25 -7.34 -0.67 -6.57
N HIS A 26 -6.83 0.56 -6.69
CA HIS A 26 -5.51 0.92 -6.19
C HIS A 26 -5.67 1.65 -4.86
N ILE A 27 -4.97 1.21 -3.83
CA ILE A 27 -5.01 1.84 -2.50
C ILE A 27 -3.67 2.50 -2.20
N ALA A 28 -3.72 3.79 -1.88
CA ALA A 28 -2.55 4.55 -1.47
C ALA A 28 -2.46 4.59 0.07
N ILE A 29 -1.31 4.16 0.60
CA ILE A 29 -0.93 4.30 2.01
C ILE A 29 0.33 5.17 2.04
N ASN A 30 0.05 6.47 2.00
CA ASN A 30 0.99 7.53 1.66
C ASN A 30 1.54 8.27 2.90
N THR A 31 1.60 7.57 4.04
CA THR A 31 2.08 8.14 5.30
C THR A 31 3.29 7.38 5.80
N PHE A 32 4.25 8.10 6.37
CA PHE A 32 5.46 7.53 6.95
C PHE A 32 5.19 7.01 8.35
N ALA A 33 5.70 5.82 8.65
CA ALA A 33 5.56 5.25 9.97
C ALA A 33 6.45 5.99 10.96
N HIS A 34 5.85 6.68 11.95
CA HIS A 34 6.59 6.98 13.17
C HIS A 34 6.94 5.65 13.88
N PRO A 35 8.05 5.59 14.65
CA PRO A 35 8.48 4.37 15.34
C PRO A 35 7.36 3.72 16.17
N ASP A 36 6.57 4.51 16.89
CA ASP A 36 5.44 4.03 17.71
C ASP A 36 4.21 3.63 16.88
N GLY A 37 4.25 3.86 15.57
CA GLY A 37 3.16 3.66 14.62
C GLY A 37 3.33 2.47 13.69
N TYR A 38 4.43 1.73 13.74
CA TYR A 38 4.75 0.68 12.77
C TYR A 38 3.63 -0.36 12.60
N ALA A 39 3.18 -0.98 13.70
CA ALA A 39 2.10 -1.96 13.69
C ALA A 39 0.75 -1.39 13.19
N ARG A 40 0.54 -0.08 13.31
CA ARG A 40 -0.66 0.57 12.75
C ARG A 40 -0.60 0.60 11.23
N TRP A 41 0.57 0.82 10.64
CA TRP A 41 0.75 0.88 9.20
C TRP A 41 0.77 -0.51 8.56
N GLN A 42 1.37 -1.50 9.23
CA GLN A 42 1.22 -2.91 8.82
C GLN A 42 -0.26 -3.31 8.73
N ARG A 43 -1.06 -2.95 9.73
CA ARG A 43 -2.52 -3.19 9.70
C ARG A 43 -3.24 -2.48 8.56
N ALA A 44 -2.77 -1.31 8.11
CA ALA A 44 -3.35 -0.68 6.93
C ALA A 44 -3.01 -1.44 5.64
N VAL A 45 -1.77 -1.93 5.51
CA VAL A 45 -1.37 -2.80 4.40
C VAL A 45 -2.20 -4.09 4.41
N ASP A 46 -2.31 -4.75 5.58
CA ASP A 46 -3.08 -5.97 5.75
C ASP A 46 -4.55 -5.76 5.39
N MET A 47 -5.14 -4.66 5.87
CA MET A 47 -6.55 -4.33 5.58
C MET A 47 -6.75 -4.09 4.08
N ALA A 48 -5.88 -3.30 3.44
CA ALA A 48 -5.95 -3.04 2.00
C ALA A 48 -5.86 -4.34 1.17
N ALA A 49 -4.95 -5.25 1.56
CA ALA A 49 -4.80 -6.55 0.92
C ALA A 49 -6.04 -7.44 1.12
N GLN A 50 -6.55 -7.55 2.35
CA GLN A 50 -7.74 -8.35 2.68
C GLN A 50 -9.00 -7.86 1.97
N LEU A 51 -9.08 -6.56 1.70
CA LEU A 51 -10.17 -5.96 0.95
C LEU A 51 -10.11 -6.29 -0.55
N GLY A 52 -9.01 -6.86 -1.05
CA GLY A 52 -8.85 -7.15 -2.46
C GLY A 52 -8.36 -5.96 -3.27
N ALA A 53 -7.46 -5.14 -2.71
CA ALA A 53 -6.71 -4.17 -3.51
C ALA A 53 -5.95 -4.88 -4.62
N ASP A 54 -6.07 -4.37 -5.84
CA ASP A 54 -5.32 -4.85 -6.99
C ASP A 54 -3.88 -4.31 -6.99
N ALA A 55 -3.69 -3.11 -6.41
CA ALA A 55 -2.38 -2.51 -6.24
C ALA A 55 -2.25 -1.68 -4.94
N LEU A 56 -1.04 -1.63 -4.39
CA LEU A 56 -0.66 -0.79 -3.26
C LEU A 56 0.33 0.29 -3.70
N ILE A 57 0.07 1.54 -3.30
CA ILE A 57 0.97 2.68 -3.52
C ILE A 57 1.50 3.13 -2.15
N LEU A 58 2.80 2.96 -1.92
CA LEU A 58 3.41 3.09 -0.58
C LEU A 58 4.58 4.08 -0.62
N ALA A 59 4.67 4.96 0.40
CA ALA A 59 5.76 5.93 0.52
C ALA A 59 6.89 5.44 1.44
N ASP A 60 6.57 4.64 2.45
CA ASP A 60 7.49 4.18 3.47
C ASP A 60 8.22 2.91 3.04
N LEU A 61 9.55 2.89 3.16
CA LEU A 61 10.40 1.77 2.74
C LEU A 61 10.08 0.48 3.48
N ALA A 62 9.86 0.56 4.79
CA ALA A 62 9.57 -0.62 5.59
C ALA A 62 8.17 -1.18 5.27
N MET A 63 7.22 -0.33 4.88
CA MET A 63 5.92 -0.79 4.36
C MET A 63 6.02 -1.39 2.96
N LEU A 64 6.88 -0.84 2.09
CA LEU A 64 7.17 -1.45 0.79
C LEU A 64 7.71 -2.88 0.95
N GLU A 65 8.71 -3.05 1.83
CA GLU A 65 9.29 -4.35 2.16
C GLU A 65 8.27 -5.31 2.79
N TYR A 66 7.54 -4.85 3.81
CA TYR A 66 6.49 -5.65 4.46
C TYR A 66 5.44 -6.16 3.46
N ALA A 67 5.00 -5.31 2.53
CA ALA A 67 4.08 -5.71 1.47
C ALA A 67 4.71 -6.72 0.50
N ALA A 68 6.03 -6.64 0.24
CA ALA A 68 6.77 -7.58 -0.63
C ALA A 68 6.65 -9.00 -0.10
N GLU A 69 6.98 -9.14 1.17
CA GLU A 69 7.15 -10.42 1.82
C GLU A 69 5.79 -11.08 2.05
N ARG A 70 4.82 -10.29 2.52
CA ARG A 70 3.52 -10.81 2.97
C ARG A 70 2.49 -10.93 1.85
N TYR A 71 2.53 -10.03 0.87
CA TYR A 71 1.56 -9.96 -0.22
C TYR A 71 2.23 -9.88 -1.61
N PRO A 72 3.11 -10.83 -1.97
CA PRO A 72 3.90 -10.78 -3.20
C PRO A 72 3.08 -10.81 -4.49
N HIS A 73 1.79 -11.18 -4.39
CA HIS A 73 0.86 -11.24 -5.52
C HIS A 73 0.14 -9.92 -5.80
N ILE A 74 0.24 -8.92 -4.92
CA ILE A 74 -0.38 -7.61 -5.10
C ILE A 74 0.62 -6.68 -5.80
N GLU A 75 0.18 -6.02 -6.87
CA GLU A 75 1.00 -5.04 -7.59
C GLU A 75 1.43 -3.91 -6.64
N ARG A 76 2.69 -3.51 -6.67
CA ARG A 76 3.22 -2.51 -5.73
C ARG A 76 3.91 -1.39 -6.47
N HIS A 77 3.56 -0.16 -6.10
CA HIS A 77 4.16 1.06 -6.61
C HIS A 77 4.76 1.88 -5.49
N VAL A 78 5.89 2.52 -5.80
CA VAL A 78 6.48 3.55 -4.94
C VAL A 78 5.69 4.84 -5.13
N SER A 79 5.25 5.44 -4.02
CA SER A 79 4.60 6.75 -4.01
C SER A 79 5.59 7.86 -4.33
N VAL A 80 5.15 8.91 -5.04
CA VAL A 80 5.96 10.12 -5.29
C VAL A 80 6.48 10.76 -3.99
N GLN A 81 5.80 10.54 -2.86
CA GLN A 81 6.24 11.03 -1.55
C GLN A 81 7.54 10.39 -1.06
N ALA A 82 7.90 9.21 -1.57
CA ALA A 82 9.20 8.59 -1.29
C ALA A 82 10.38 9.38 -1.89
N SER A 83 10.11 10.33 -2.81
CA SER A 83 11.12 11.23 -3.39
C SER A 83 12.30 10.52 -4.06
N ALA A 84 12.06 9.36 -4.69
CA ALA A 84 13.06 8.65 -5.48
C ALA A 84 13.29 9.37 -6.83
N THR A 85 14.14 10.40 -6.82
CA THR A 85 14.38 11.31 -7.95
C THR A 85 15.68 11.04 -8.72
N ASN A 86 16.45 10.03 -8.30
CA ASN A 86 17.69 9.61 -8.94
C ASN A 86 17.75 8.09 -9.10
N GLU A 87 18.72 7.63 -9.89
CA GLU A 87 18.91 6.21 -10.22
C GLU A 87 19.23 5.38 -8.97
N GLU A 88 20.01 5.92 -8.03
CA GLU A 88 20.39 5.24 -6.80
C GLU A 88 19.19 4.95 -5.91
N ALA A 89 18.27 5.91 -5.78
CA ALA A 89 17.03 5.73 -5.02
C ALA A 89 16.11 4.71 -5.69
N ILE A 90 16.03 4.71 -7.02
CA ILE A 90 15.26 3.70 -7.77
C ILE A 90 15.88 2.31 -7.56
N SER A 91 17.21 2.20 -7.63
CA SER A 91 17.92 0.94 -7.41
C SER A 91 17.71 0.38 -6.00
N LEU A 92 17.67 1.24 -4.97
CA LEU A 92 17.41 0.83 -3.59
C LEU A 92 16.00 0.24 -3.41
N LEU A 93 15.03 0.77 -4.15
CA LEU A 93 13.61 0.40 -4.05
C LEU A 93 13.20 -0.72 -5.01
N SER A 94 14.06 -1.04 -5.97
CA SER A 94 13.82 -2.11 -6.93
C SER A 94 14.06 -3.46 -6.26
N PRO A 95 13.24 -4.49 -6.55
CA PRO A 95 13.53 -5.85 -6.14
C PRO A 95 14.92 -6.24 -6.65
N GLN A 96 15.78 -6.70 -5.74
CA GLN A 96 17.07 -7.27 -6.12
C GLN A 96 16.79 -8.63 -6.77
N LEU A 97 17.05 -8.73 -8.08
CA LEU A 97 16.95 -9.98 -8.85
C LEU A 97 18.05 -10.95 -8.47
#